data_AF-A0A7J3LKP2-F1
#
_entry.id   AF-A0A7J3LKP2-F1
#
_cell.length_a   1.000
_cell.length_b   1.000
_cell.length_c   1.000
_cell.angle_alpha   90.00
_cell.angle_beta   90.00
_cell.angle_gamma   90.00
#
_symmetry.space_group_name_H-M   'P 1'
#
loop_
_entity.id
_entity.type
_entity.pdbx_description
1 polymer ?
#
loop_
_entity_poly.entity_id
_entity_poly.type
_entity_poly.pdbx_seq_one_letter_code
_entity_poly.pdbx_strand_id
1 'polypeptide(L)'
;MNRIGFALRMAERLYPEMKRDIYVSGMNTTVERFFMLSILVSLIVTLIFLMPVALILFMLKKPLLYALIVLPPAWVLIFLVILRVPRFNVISIGKKIEAEIAVTGRRLLIHLESGKSLVNALLDMSKGRDSGHALERVAYELYMGKPLEMVIEETIENSPSPTFKKLFIQIHNSLRTGSDLKHTVKATLEDITRRKIVEFETFGKKLSPLGLFYMIFGTIAPSLGIVVFVLFLTFIGVPIRFSTLAAFLVLVVVVQLFFIAIFSKMRPELEI
;
A
#
# COMPACT_ATOMS: atom_id res chain seq x y z
N MET A 1 -17.81 -35.41 9.93
CA MET A 1 -18.23 -34.04 9.55
C MET A 1 -16.99 -33.17 9.47
N ASN A 2 -16.51 -32.87 8.26
CA ASN A 2 -15.12 -32.47 8.02
C ASN A 2 -14.80 -31.08 8.60
N ARG A 3 -13.98 -31.00 9.66
CA ARG A 3 -13.47 -29.75 10.27
C ARG A 3 -12.83 -28.82 9.21
N ILE A 4 -12.29 -29.42 8.16
CA ILE A 4 -11.66 -28.78 7.00
C ILE A 4 -12.66 -27.92 6.20
N GLY A 5 -13.88 -28.43 5.96
CA GLY A 5 -14.90 -27.72 5.20
C GLY A 5 -15.62 -26.61 5.98
N PHE A 6 -15.46 -26.55 7.30
CA PHE A 6 -16.00 -25.49 8.14
C PHE A 6 -15.07 -24.27 8.15
N ALA A 7 -13.76 -24.49 8.29
CA ALA A 7 -12.76 -23.43 8.23
C ALA A 7 -12.78 -22.71 6.88
N LEU A 8 -12.92 -23.44 5.77
CA LEU A 8 -13.02 -22.87 4.43
C LEU A 8 -14.26 -21.97 4.28
N ARG A 9 -15.43 -22.48 4.66
CA ARG A 9 -16.70 -21.73 4.60
C ARG A 9 -16.69 -20.48 5.49
N MET A 10 -16.00 -20.54 6.62
CA MET A 10 -15.84 -19.38 7.51
C MET A 10 -14.85 -18.35 6.95
N ALA A 11 -13.74 -18.80 6.37
CA ALA A 11 -12.78 -17.93 5.71
C ALA A 11 -13.41 -17.22 4.50
N GLU A 12 -14.18 -17.94 3.66
CA GLU A 12 -14.90 -17.37 2.51
C GLU A 12 -15.97 -16.35 2.94
N ARG A 13 -16.64 -16.57 4.08
CA ARG A 13 -17.63 -15.62 4.61
C ARG A 13 -16.99 -14.36 5.19
N LEU A 14 -15.81 -14.47 5.79
CA LEU A 14 -15.10 -13.34 6.42
C LEU A 14 -14.24 -12.56 5.41
N TYR A 15 -13.68 -13.24 4.41
CA TYR A 15 -12.87 -12.64 3.36
C TYR A 15 -13.07 -13.34 2.01
N PRO A 16 -14.08 -12.93 1.21
CA PRO A 16 -14.41 -13.59 -0.05
C PRO A 16 -13.27 -13.56 -1.08
N GLU A 17 -12.44 -12.52 -1.07
CA GLU A 17 -11.34 -12.35 -2.04
C GLU A 17 -10.05 -13.09 -1.65
N MET A 18 -10.05 -13.86 -0.55
CA MET A 18 -8.86 -14.51 0.00
C MET A 18 -8.12 -15.39 -0.99
N LYS A 19 -8.87 -16.19 -1.76
CA LYS A 19 -8.31 -17.09 -2.77
C LYS A 19 -7.59 -16.30 -3.86
N ARG A 20 -8.21 -15.24 -4.37
CA ARG A 20 -7.63 -14.36 -5.38
C ARG A 20 -6.38 -13.69 -4.85
N ASP A 21 -6.43 -13.14 -3.64
CA ASP A 21 -5.31 -12.36 -3.12
C ASP A 21 -4.10 -13.22 -2.78
N ILE A 22 -4.29 -14.44 -2.27
CA ILE A 22 -3.20 -15.42 -2.08
C ILE A 22 -2.57 -15.78 -3.42
N TYR A 23 -3.38 -15.99 -4.46
CA TYR A 23 -2.90 -16.29 -5.80
C TYR A 23 -2.10 -15.12 -6.41
N VAL A 24 -2.67 -13.92 -6.37
CA VAL A 24 -2.07 -12.71 -6.96
C VAL A 24 -0.80 -12.31 -6.21
N SER A 25 -0.76 -12.48 -4.88
CA SER A 25 0.42 -12.19 -4.07
C SER A 25 1.57 -13.19 -4.23
N GLY A 26 1.39 -14.26 -5.02
CA GLY A 26 2.41 -15.27 -5.25
C GLY A 26 2.74 -16.09 -4.01
N MET A 27 1.81 -16.13 -3.04
CA MET A 27 2.01 -16.92 -1.83
C MET A 27 1.77 -18.40 -2.14
N ASN A 28 2.80 -19.23 -1.99
CA ASN A 28 2.72 -20.69 -2.15
C ASN A 28 2.01 -21.37 -0.98
N THR A 29 0.78 -20.94 -0.67
CA THR A 29 -0.05 -21.48 0.42
C THR A 29 -1.48 -21.70 -0.06
N THR A 30 -2.15 -22.68 0.53
CA THR A 30 -3.60 -22.83 0.34
C THR A 30 -4.36 -21.91 1.29
N VAL A 31 -5.63 -21.63 0.96
CA VAL A 31 -6.52 -20.77 1.76
C VAL A 31 -6.67 -21.34 3.18
N GLU A 32 -6.81 -22.67 3.31
CA GLU A 32 -6.95 -23.35 4.59
C GLU A 32 -5.68 -23.23 5.43
N ARG A 33 -4.51 -23.46 4.81
CA ARG A 33 -3.22 -23.37 5.50
C ARG A 33 -2.97 -21.95 5.98
N PHE A 34 -3.29 -20.94 5.17
CA PHE A 34 -3.15 -19.55 5.58
C PHE A 34 -4.11 -19.19 6.72
N PHE A 35 -5.37 -19.65 6.68
CA PHE A 35 -6.33 -19.39 7.74
C PHE A 35 -5.89 -20.02 9.07
N MET A 36 -5.43 -21.28 9.07
CA MET A 36 -4.87 -21.94 10.26
C MET A 36 -3.63 -21.21 10.77
N LEU A 37 -2.73 -20.83 9.88
CA LEU A 37 -1.54 -20.07 10.23
C LEU A 37 -1.91 -18.70 10.80
N SER A 38 -2.96 -18.06 10.30
CA SER A 38 -3.46 -16.77 10.80
C SER A 38 -3.95 -16.88 12.24
N ILE A 39 -4.66 -17.96 12.59
CA ILE A 39 -5.11 -18.24 13.96
C ILE A 39 -3.91 -18.45 14.90
N LEU A 40 -2.93 -19.25 14.47
CA LEU A 40 -1.75 -19.56 15.30
C LEU A 40 -0.85 -18.33 15.47
N VAL A 41 -0.56 -17.62 14.38
CA VAL A 41 0.27 -16.40 14.42
C VAL A 41 -0.44 -15.30 15.20
N SER A 42 -1.76 -15.13 15.06
CA SER A 42 -2.49 -14.12 15.84
C SER A 42 -2.43 -14.40 17.34
N LEU A 43 -2.50 -15.67 17.74
CA LEU A 43 -2.36 -16.09 19.13
C LEU A 43 -0.96 -15.75 19.65
N ILE A 44 0.09 -16.18 18.94
CA ILE A 44 1.50 -15.92 19.32
C ILE A 44 1.76 -14.40 19.43
N VAL A 45 1.33 -13.63 18.43
CA VAL A 45 1.50 -12.17 18.42
C VAL A 45 0.75 -11.52 19.57
N THR A 46 -0.45 -11.99 19.91
CA THR A 46 -1.21 -11.46 21.05
C THR A 46 -0.52 -11.74 22.37
N LEU A 47 0.03 -12.94 22.56
CA LEU A 47 0.83 -13.27 23.76
C LEU A 47 2.06 -12.37 23.90
N ILE A 48 2.78 -12.13 22.79
CA ILE A 48 3.93 -11.21 22.79
C ILE A 48 3.48 -9.79 23.14
N PHE A 49 2.36 -9.32 22.59
CA PHE A 49 1.81 -7.99 22.84
C PHE A 49 1.28 -7.81 24.27
N LEU A 50 0.98 -8.91 24.96
CA LEU A 50 0.49 -8.90 26.34
C LEU A 50 1.64 -8.72 27.36
N MET A 51 2.88 -9.05 26.99
CA MET A 51 4.06 -8.90 27.86
C MET A 51 4.28 -7.44 28.33
N PRO A 52 4.28 -6.42 27.43
CA PRO A 52 4.34 -5.00 27.85
C PRO A 52 3.17 -4.58 28.74
N VAL A 53 1.95 -5.05 28.44
CA VAL A 53 0.75 -4.71 29.22
C VAL A 53 0.85 -5.29 30.64
N ALA A 54 1.31 -6.53 30.78
CA ALA A 54 1.53 -7.17 32.06
C ALA A 54 2.61 -6.46 32.89
N LEU A 55 3.70 -6.01 32.23
CA LEU A 55 4.76 -5.24 32.89
C LEU A 55 4.23 -3.90 33.43
N ILE A 56 3.43 -3.17 32.65
CA ILE A 56 2.81 -1.90 33.07
C ILE A 56 1.86 -2.12 34.25
N LEU A 57 1.02 -3.16 34.21
CA LEU A 57 0.11 -3.49 35.31
C LEU A 57 0.87 -3.85 36.60
N PHE A 58 1.98 -4.57 36.48
CA PHE A 58 2.88 -4.89 37.60
C PHE A 58 3.46 -3.61 38.21
N MET A 59 3.95 -2.67 37.40
CA MET A 59 4.47 -1.38 37.88
C MET A 59 3.39 -0.54 38.59
N LEU A 60 2.14 -0.61 38.13
CA LEU A 60 1.00 0.10 38.72
C LEU A 60 0.39 -0.63 39.93
N LYS A 61 0.96 -1.77 40.36
CA LYS A 61 0.44 -2.64 41.42
C LYS A 61 -1.04 -3.03 41.21
N LYS A 62 -1.48 -3.14 39.95
CA LYS A 62 -2.83 -3.59 39.59
C LYS A 62 -2.82 -5.12 39.41
N PRO A 63 -3.94 -5.83 39.69
CA PRO A 63 -4.00 -7.27 39.50
C PRO A 63 -3.83 -7.63 38.02
N LEU A 64 -2.99 -8.65 37.76
CA LEU A 64 -2.73 -9.18 36.41
C LEU A 64 -4.00 -9.71 35.73
N LEU A 65 -5.07 -9.98 36.49
CA LEU A 65 -6.34 -10.47 35.97
C LEU A 65 -6.97 -9.51 34.95
N TYR A 66 -6.67 -8.21 35.02
CA TYR A 66 -7.11 -7.25 34.00
C TYR A 66 -6.53 -7.56 32.60
N ALA A 67 -5.33 -8.14 32.52
CA ALA A 67 -4.74 -8.53 31.23
C ALA A 67 -5.53 -9.65 30.54
N LEU A 68 -6.16 -10.55 31.33
CA LEU A 68 -6.97 -11.63 30.79
C LEU A 68 -8.26 -11.11 30.13
N ILE A 69 -8.80 -10.01 30.63
CA ILE A 69 -9.98 -9.35 30.04
C ILE A 69 -9.64 -8.72 28.67
N VAL A 70 -8.42 -8.20 28.53
CA VAL A 70 -7.94 -7.56 27.29
C VAL A 70 -7.57 -8.59 26.21
N LEU A 71 -7.28 -9.83 26.59
CA LEU A 71 -6.77 -10.86 25.68
C LEU A 71 -7.76 -11.22 24.55
N PRO A 72 -9.04 -11.57 24.80
CA PRO A 72 -9.97 -11.91 23.72
C PRO A 72 -10.18 -10.80 22.68
N PRO A 73 -10.46 -9.52 23.05
CA PRO A 73 -10.62 -8.47 22.04
C PRO A 73 -9.32 -8.16 21.30
N ALA A 74 -8.17 -8.19 21.98
CA ALA A 74 -6.88 -7.98 21.33
C ALA A 74 -6.57 -9.09 20.30
N TRP A 75 -6.83 -10.35 20.64
CA TRP A 75 -6.64 -11.47 19.74
C TRP A 75 -7.53 -11.38 18.49
N VAL A 76 -8.81 -11.04 18.67
CA VAL A 76 -9.74 -10.85 17.55
C VAL A 76 -9.25 -9.71 16.64
N LEU A 77 -8.81 -8.59 17.19
CA LEU A 77 -8.29 -7.47 16.39
C LEU A 77 -7.03 -7.86 15.62
N ILE A 78 -6.05 -8.50 16.27
CA ILE A 78 -4.80 -8.94 15.64
C ILE A 78 -5.09 -9.98 14.56
N PHE A 79 -6.00 -10.92 14.82
CA PHE A 79 -6.44 -11.90 13.84
C PHE A 79 -7.04 -11.25 12.59
N LEU A 80 -7.94 -10.26 12.75
CA LEU A 80 -8.51 -9.52 11.63
C LEU A 80 -7.45 -8.75 10.82
N VAL A 81 -6.41 -8.23 11.48
CA VAL A 81 -5.28 -7.57 10.80
C VAL A 81 -4.48 -8.59 9.98
N ILE A 82 -4.13 -9.73 10.57
CA ILE A 82 -3.35 -10.78 9.88
C ILE A 82 -4.13 -11.34 8.69
N LEU A 83 -5.44 -11.50 8.82
CA LEU A 83 -6.30 -11.99 7.74
C LEU A 83 -6.28 -11.06 6.51
N ARG A 84 -5.98 -9.77 6.71
CA ARG A 84 -5.83 -8.77 5.63
C ARG A 84 -4.42 -8.67 5.05
N VAL A 85 -3.44 -9.40 5.57
CA VAL A 85 -2.05 -9.39 5.05
C VAL A 85 -1.97 -9.71 3.54
N PRO A 86 -2.67 -10.73 3.00
CA PRO A 86 -2.62 -11.02 1.56
C PRO A 86 -3.06 -9.82 0.74
N ARG A 87 -4.10 -9.12 1.19
CA ARG A 87 -4.60 -7.90 0.53
C ARG A 87 -3.56 -6.78 0.53
N PHE A 88 -2.87 -6.58 1.65
CA PHE A 88 -1.80 -5.58 1.72
C PHE A 88 -0.65 -5.90 0.75
N ASN A 89 -0.29 -7.18 0.62
CA ASN A 89 0.72 -7.61 -0.34
C ASN A 89 0.26 -7.37 -1.79
N VAL A 90 -0.99 -7.70 -2.12
CA VAL A 90 -1.59 -7.42 -3.44
C VAL A 90 -1.54 -5.92 -3.77
N ILE A 91 -1.92 -5.06 -2.82
CA ILE A 91 -1.86 -3.60 -2.99
C ILE A 91 -0.42 -3.14 -3.20
N SER A 92 0.54 -3.67 -2.44
CA SER A 92 1.95 -3.33 -2.58
C SER A 92 2.50 -3.74 -3.95
N ILE A 93 2.14 -4.93 -4.44
CA ILE A 93 2.54 -5.38 -5.78
C ILE A 93 1.91 -4.47 -6.84
N GLY A 94 0.62 -4.17 -6.72
CA GLY A 94 -0.07 -3.25 -7.62
C GLY A 94 0.62 -1.89 -7.72
N LYS A 95 1.05 -1.32 -6.59
CA LYS A 95 1.82 -0.05 -6.56
C LYS A 95 3.15 -0.13 -7.29
N LYS A 96 3.91 -1.23 -7.13
CA LYS A 96 5.17 -1.44 -7.86
C LYS A 96 4.94 -1.50 -9.37
N ILE A 97 3.93 -2.26 -9.80
CA ILE A 97 3.55 -2.36 -11.21
C ILE A 97 3.13 -0.98 -11.76
N GLU A 98 2.33 -0.22 -11.01
CA GLU A 98 1.90 1.13 -11.41
C GLU A 98 3.04 2.14 -11.54
N ALA A 99 4.13 1.96 -10.79
CA ALA A 99 5.33 2.79 -10.90
C ALA A 99 6.11 2.46 -12.18
N GLU A 100 6.27 1.18 -12.50
CA GLU A 100 7.12 0.70 -13.59
C GLU A 100 6.41 0.66 -14.96
N ILE A 101 5.07 0.69 -15.00
CA ILE A 101 4.29 0.42 -16.23
C ILE A 101 4.52 1.43 -17.35
N ALA A 102 4.75 2.71 -17.04
CA ALA A 102 5.00 3.71 -18.08
C ALA A 102 6.32 3.43 -18.82
N VAL A 103 7.39 3.14 -18.07
CA VAL A 103 8.72 2.80 -18.60
C VAL A 103 8.67 1.47 -19.34
N THR A 104 8.13 0.44 -18.70
CA THR A 104 8.14 -0.92 -19.25
C THR A 104 7.19 -1.03 -20.44
N GLY A 105 6.03 -0.37 -20.40
CA GLY A 105 5.11 -0.27 -21.53
C GLY A 105 5.72 0.46 -22.74
N ARG A 106 6.49 1.54 -22.53
CA ARG A 106 7.20 2.22 -23.63
C ARG A 106 8.21 1.29 -24.31
N ARG A 107 8.90 0.44 -23.56
CA ARG A 107 9.81 -0.56 -24.13
C ARG A 107 9.08 -1.62 -24.94
N LEU A 108 7.93 -2.08 -24.46
CA LEU A 108 7.05 -2.96 -25.24
C LEU A 108 6.69 -2.33 -26.58
N LEU A 109 6.29 -1.06 -26.57
CA LEU A 109 5.98 -0.32 -27.79
C LEU A 109 7.18 -0.25 -28.75
N ILE A 110 8.39 0.05 -28.26
CA ILE A 110 9.61 0.09 -29.09
C ILE A 110 9.87 -1.28 -29.78
N HIS A 111 9.70 -2.38 -29.05
CA HIS A 111 9.83 -3.71 -29.64
C HIS A 111 8.78 -3.98 -30.73
N LEU A 112 7.53 -3.59 -30.49
CA LEU A 112 6.46 -3.71 -31.49
C LEU A 112 6.73 -2.81 -32.71
N GLU A 113 7.20 -1.57 -32.51
CA GLU A 113 7.60 -0.64 -33.58
C GLU A 113 8.76 -1.18 -34.42
N SER A 114 9.68 -1.94 -33.81
CA SER A 114 10.77 -2.63 -34.53
C SER A 114 10.32 -3.85 -35.35
N GLY A 115 9.02 -4.13 -35.40
CA GLY A 115 8.44 -5.23 -36.18
C GLY A 115 8.46 -6.59 -35.49
N LYS A 116 8.83 -6.66 -34.20
CA LYS A 116 8.76 -7.92 -33.44
C LYS A 116 7.30 -8.30 -33.18
N SER A 117 7.02 -9.60 -33.20
CA SER A 117 5.74 -10.12 -32.72
C SER A 117 5.57 -9.83 -31.22
N LEU A 118 4.33 -9.75 -30.74
CA LEU A 118 4.04 -9.51 -29.33
C LEU A 118 4.68 -10.57 -28.41
N VAL A 119 4.65 -11.84 -28.83
CA VAL A 119 5.28 -12.94 -28.08
C VAL A 119 6.78 -12.68 -27.93
N ASN A 120 7.48 -12.39 -29.04
CA ASN A 120 8.92 -12.15 -29.01
C ASN A 120 9.27 -10.87 -28.23
N ALA A 121 8.46 -9.82 -28.35
CA ALA A 121 8.62 -8.60 -27.59
C ALA A 121 8.54 -8.86 -26.08
N LEU A 122 7.53 -9.62 -25.63
CA LEU A 122 7.38 -9.99 -24.22
C LEU A 122 8.54 -10.88 -23.74
N LEU A 123 8.96 -11.88 -24.52
CA LEU A 123 10.08 -12.77 -24.19
C LEU A 123 11.44 -12.05 -24.15
N ASP A 124 11.67 -11.08 -25.02
CA ASP A 124 12.92 -10.30 -25.00
C ASP A 124 12.94 -9.37 -23.79
N MET A 125 11.78 -8.85 -23.40
CA MET A 125 11.67 -7.98 -22.24
C MET A 125 11.97 -8.69 -20.92
N SER A 126 11.83 -10.01 -20.78
CA SER A 126 12.20 -10.71 -19.54
C SER A 126 13.71 -10.87 -19.29
N LYS A 127 14.54 -10.60 -20.31
CA LYS A 127 16.00 -10.79 -20.23
C LYS A 127 16.76 -9.53 -19.80
N GLY A 128 16.08 -8.39 -19.66
CA GLY A 128 16.68 -7.11 -19.32
C GLY A 128 16.75 -6.85 -17.81
N ARG A 129 17.78 -6.17 -17.33
CA ARG A 129 17.92 -5.80 -15.89
C ARG A 129 16.83 -4.87 -15.35
N ASP A 130 16.08 -4.23 -16.25
CA ASP A 130 15.04 -3.26 -15.95
C ASP A 130 13.66 -3.74 -16.41
N SER A 131 13.48 -5.06 -16.55
CA SER A 131 12.23 -5.69 -16.96
C SER A 131 11.24 -5.61 -15.81
N GLY A 132 10.43 -4.54 -15.75
CA GLY A 132 9.51 -4.35 -14.64
C GLY A 132 8.75 -5.64 -14.27
N HIS A 133 8.61 -5.90 -12.97
CA HIS A 133 8.23 -7.20 -12.42
C HIS A 133 6.92 -7.77 -13.02
N ALA A 134 6.04 -6.88 -13.50
CA ALA A 134 4.79 -7.22 -14.14
C ALA A 134 4.96 -7.94 -15.48
N LEU A 135 5.82 -7.43 -16.36
CA LEU A 135 6.02 -7.98 -17.70
C LEU A 135 6.97 -9.18 -17.69
N GLU A 136 7.87 -9.26 -16.71
CA GLU A 136 8.70 -10.45 -16.48
C GLU A 136 7.84 -11.68 -16.16
N ARG A 137 6.82 -11.54 -15.28
CA ARG A 137 5.89 -12.63 -14.97
C ARG A 137 5.13 -13.11 -16.20
N VAL A 138 4.60 -12.17 -17.00
CA VAL A 138 3.88 -12.48 -18.25
C VAL A 138 4.79 -13.24 -19.22
N ALA A 139 6.02 -12.77 -19.41
CA ALA A 139 6.99 -13.37 -20.28
C ALA A 139 7.45 -14.76 -19.79
N TYR A 140 7.57 -14.95 -18.47
CA TYR A 140 7.88 -16.24 -17.87
C TYR A 140 6.79 -17.27 -18.17
N GLU A 141 5.50 -16.91 -18.08
CA GLU A 141 4.40 -17.81 -18.43
C GLU A 141 4.41 -18.21 -19.92
N LEU A 142 4.74 -17.26 -20.81
CA LEU A 142 4.93 -17.56 -22.24
C LEU A 142 6.13 -18.47 -22.47
N TYR A 143 7.25 -18.24 -21.76
CA TYR A 143 8.44 -19.08 -21.84
C TYR A 143 8.15 -20.52 -21.37
N MET A 144 7.26 -20.70 -20.39
CA MET A 144 6.78 -22.00 -19.91
C MET A 144 5.82 -22.70 -20.89
N GLY A 145 5.58 -22.12 -22.08
CA GLY A 145 4.78 -22.72 -23.14
C GLY A 145 3.28 -22.48 -23.01
N LYS A 146 2.85 -21.56 -22.13
CA LYS A 146 1.44 -21.21 -22.01
C LYS A 146 0.98 -20.38 -23.22
N PRO A 147 -0.20 -20.67 -23.83
CA PRO A 147 -0.70 -19.91 -24.97
C PRO A 147 -0.87 -18.42 -24.65
N LEU A 148 -0.56 -17.56 -25.63
CA LEU A 148 -0.58 -16.10 -25.46
C LEU A 148 -1.95 -15.58 -25.00
N GLU A 149 -3.02 -16.10 -25.60
CA GLU A 149 -4.40 -15.73 -25.28
C GLU A 149 -4.70 -16.01 -23.80
N MET A 150 -4.32 -17.19 -23.31
CA MET A 150 -4.52 -17.60 -21.93
C MET A 150 -3.68 -16.75 -20.96
N VAL A 151 -2.44 -16.42 -21.31
CA VAL A 151 -1.60 -15.52 -20.50
C VAL A 151 -2.22 -14.13 -20.40
N ILE A 152 -2.73 -13.60 -21.51
CA ILE A 152 -3.38 -12.28 -21.55
C ILE A 152 -4.66 -12.28 -20.70
N GLU A 153 -5.53 -13.27 -20.87
CA GLU A 153 -6.78 -13.40 -20.10
C GLU A 153 -6.49 -13.49 -18.60
N GLU A 154 -5.54 -14.33 -18.20
CA GLU A 154 -5.18 -14.46 -16.79
C GLU A 154 -4.56 -13.18 -16.22
N THR A 155 -3.76 -12.47 -17.01
CA THR A 155 -3.21 -11.17 -16.64
C THR A 155 -4.32 -10.14 -16.42
N ILE A 156 -5.36 -10.13 -17.27
CA ILE A 156 -6.51 -9.23 -17.12
C ILE A 156 -7.31 -9.56 -15.86
N GLU A 157 -7.51 -10.84 -15.57
CA GLU A 157 -8.28 -11.30 -14.41
C GLU A 157 -7.54 -11.00 -13.10
N ASN A 158 -6.24 -11.27 -13.06
CA ASN A 158 -5.45 -11.31 -11.82
C ASN A 158 -4.52 -10.11 -11.61
N SER A 159 -4.44 -9.15 -12.54
CA SER A 159 -3.59 -7.98 -12.34
C SER A 159 -4.07 -7.10 -11.17
N PRO A 160 -3.21 -6.81 -10.17
CA PRO A 160 -3.52 -5.88 -9.09
C PRO A 160 -3.40 -4.40 -9.51
N SER A 161 -2.77 -4.12 -10.65
CA SER A 161 -2.65 -2.77 -11.23
C SER A 161 -3.79 -2.53 -12.24
N PRO A 162 -4.63 -1.50 -12.02
CA PRO A 162 -5.64 -1.08 -12.99
C PRO A 162 -5.05 -0.67 -14.33
N THR A 163 -3.91 0.02 -14.33
CA THR A 163 -3.23 0.49 -15.54
C THR A 163 -2.69 -0.68 -16.37
N PHE A 164 -2.04 -1.64 -15.70
CA PHE A 164 -1.53 -2.86 -16.35
C PHE A 164 -2.67 -3.70 -16.92
N LYS A 165 -3.75 -3.87 -16.15
CA LYS A 165 -4.98 -4.54 -16.60
C LYS A 165 -5.55 -3.85 -17.85
N LYS A 166 -5.63 -2.52 -17.85
CA LYS A 166 -6.11 -1.75 -19.00
C LYS A 166 -5.26 -1.98 -20.24
N LEU A 167 -3.94 -1.98 -20.11
CA LEU A 167 -3.01 -2.27 -21.22
C LEU A 167 -3.30 -3.64 -21.84
N PHE A 168 -3.42 -4.69 -21.02
CA PHE A 168 -3.69 -6.05 -21.50
C PHE A 168 -5.09 -6.20 -22.09
N ILE A 169 -6.11 -5.52 -21.58
CA ILE A 169 -7.44 -5.47 -22.21
C ILE A 169 -7.34 -4.91 -23.64
N GLN A 170 -6.59 -3.82 -23.83
CA GLN A 170 -6.45 -3.21 -25.16
C GLN A 170 -5.65 -4.10 -26.11
N ILE A 171 -4.59 -4.76 -25.62
CA ILE A 171 -3.85 -5.77 -26.36
C ILE A 171 -4.78 -6.92 -26.79
N HIS A 172 -5.53 -7.50 -25.85
CA HIS A 172 -6.48 -8.59 -26.12
C HIS A 172 -7.49 -8.21 -27.19
N ASN A 173 -8.10 -7.04 -27.05
CA ASN A 173 -9.07 -6.53 -28.02
C ASN A 173 -8.43 -6.36 -29.40
N SER A 174 -7.22 -5.83 -29.48
CA SER A 174 -6.53 -5.61 -30.76
C SER A 174 -6.18 -6.90 -31.48
N LEU A 175 -5.76 -7.93 -30.73
CA LEU A 175 -5.51 -9.26 -31.29
C LEU A 175 -6.79 -9.91 -31.81
N ARG A 176 -7.90 -9.76 -31.08
CA ARG A 176 -9.19 -10.35 -31.44
C ARG A 176 -9.84 -9.69 -32.66
N THR A 177 -9.67 -8.38 -32.81
CA THR A 177 -10.25 -7.61 -33.93
C THR A 177 -9.31 -7.47 -35.12
N GLY A 178 -8.04 -7.85 -34.97
CA GLY A 178 -7.00 -7.64 -35.98
C GLY A 178 -6.63 -6.16 -36.18
N SER A 179 -6.99 -5.27 -35.23
CA SER A 179 -6.59 -3.87 -35.30
C SER A 179 -5.08 -3.70 -35.05
N ASP A 180 -4.51 -2.58 -35.49
CA ASP A 180 -3.09 -2.29 -35.33
C ASP A 180 -2.69 -2.26 -33.84
N LEU A 181 -2.01 -3.33 -33.40
CA LEU A 181 -1.54 -3.50 -32.04
C LEU A 181 -0.58 -2.37 -31.62
N LYS A 182 0.28 -1.89 -32.53
CA LYS A 182 1.25 -0.83 -32.23
C LYS A 182 0.52 0.46 -31.89
N HIS A 183 -0.43 0.83 -32.74
CA HIS A 183 -1.26 2.01 -32.53
C HIS A 183 -2.06 1.90 -31.22
N THR A 184 -2.67 0.74 -30.95
CA THR A 184 -3.45 0.50 -29.73
C THR A 184 -2.60 0.62 -28.46
N VAL A 185 -1.42 -0.01 -28.44
CA VAL A 185 -0.49 0.08 -27.31
C VAL A 185 0.01 1.51 -27.12
N LYS A 186 0.38 2.20 -28.21
CA LYS A 186 0.81 3.60 -28.18
C LYS A 186 -0.25 4.52 -27.58
N ALA A 187 -1.47 4.48 -28.12
CA ALA A 187 -2.58 5.29 -27.63
C ALA A 187 -2.89 5.02 -26.15
N THR A 188 -2.80 3.76 -25.72
CA THR A 188 -3.00 3.39 -24.32
C THR A 188 -1.92 3.96 -23.41
N LEU A 189 -0.64 3.90 -23.82
CA LEU A 189 0.47 4.45 -23.05
C LEU A 189 0.46 5.98 -22.99
N GLU A 190 0.05 6.65 -24.08
CA GLU A 190 -0.15 8.09 -24.10
C GLU A 190 -1.25 8.51 -23.12
N ASP A 191 -2.37 7.79 -23.08
CA ASP A 191 -3.43 8.01 -22.09
C ASP A 191 -2.95 7.77 -20.65
N ILE A 192 -2.17 6.72 -20.40
CA ILE A 192 -1.57 6.45 -19.09
C ILE A 192 -0.64 7.59 -18.66
N THR A 193 0.24 8.03 -19.56
CA THR A 193 1.19 9.11 -19.31
C THR A 193 0.46 10.42 -19.06
N ARG A 194 -0.57 10.73 -19.86
CA ARG A 194 -1.43 11.90 -19.68
C ARG A 194 -2.11 11.90 -18.31
N ARG A 195 -2.62 10.76 -17.84
CA ARG A 195 -3.21 10.64 -16.49
C ARG A 195 -2.18 10.92 -15.40
N LYS A 196 -0.95 10.39 -15.51
CA LYS A 196 0.13 10.65 -14.54
C LYS A 196 0.51 12.13 -14.51
N ILE A 197 0.57 12.80 -15.67
CA ILE A 197 0.81 14.24 -15.74
C ILE A 197 -0.31 15.03 -15.05
N VAL A 198 -1.58 14.70 -15.31
CA VAL A 198 -2.72 15.38 -14.66
C VAL A 198 -2.75 15.13 -13.15
N GLU A 199 -2.42 13.91 -12.70
CA GLU A 199 -2.30 13.56 -11.28
C GLU A 199 -1.19 14.40 -10.62
N PHE A 200 -0.05 14.54 -11.29
CA PHE A 200 1.06 15.37 -10.85
C PHE A 200 0.70 16.86 -10.77
N GLU A 201 0.07 17.42 -11.81
CA GLU A 201 -0.41 18.80 -11.80
C GLU A 201 -1.42 19.05 -10.67
N THR A 202 -2.32 18.09 -10.46
CA THR A 202 -3.31 18.16 -9.36
C THR A 202 -2.63 18.08 -8.01
N PHE A 203 -1.61 17.24 -7.85
CA PHE A 203 -0.79 17.17 -6.65
C PHE A 203 -0.05 18.49 -6.39
N GLY A 204 0.59 19.06 -7.41
CA GLY A 204 1.25 20.37 -7.32
C GLY A 204 0.30 21.50 -6.91
N LYS A 205 -0.93 21.50 -7.44
CA LYS A 205 -1.99 22.43 -7.03
C LYS A 205 -2.42 22.24 -5.57
N LYS A 206 -2.46 21.00 -5.08
CA LYS A 206 -2.76 20.70 -3.65
C LYS A 206 -1.60 21.06 -2.72
N LEU A 207 -0.36 21.02 -3.21
CA LEU A 207 0.83 21.32 -2.42
C LEU A 207 0.85 22.78 -1.95
N SER A 208 0.34 23.72 -2.75
CA SER A 208 0.35 25.15 -2.40
C SER A 208 -0.49 25.47 -1.14
N PRO A 209 -1.79 25.09 -1.06
CA PRO A 209 -2.57 25.22 0.17
C PRO A 209 -2.00 24.41 1.34
N LEU A 210 -1.45 23.22 1.09
CA LEU A 210 -0.81 22.42 2.13
C LEU A 210 0.43 23.11 2.71
N GLY A 211 1.22 23.78 1.88
CA GLY A 211 2.35 24.60 2.31
C GLY A 211 1.90 25.77 3.18
N LEU A 212 0.79 26.44 2.83
CA LEU A 212 0.19 27.48 3.66
C LEU A 212 -0.28 26.93 5.02
N PHE A 213 -0.95 25.77 5.03
CA PHE A 213 -1.34 25.10 6.27
C PHE A 213 -0.15 24.70 7.13
N TYR A 214 0.94 24.21 6.52
CA TYR A 214 2.17 23.89 7.23
C TYR A 214 2.82 25.15 7.84
N MET A 215 2.88 26.26 7.09
CA MET A 215 3.41 27.51 7.63
C MET A 215 2.55 28.03 8.78
N ILE A 216 1.22 28.02 8.63
CA ILE A 216 0.28 28.48 9.66
C ILE A 216 0.35 27.57 10.89
N PHE A 217 0.09 26.28 10.77
CA PHE A 217 -0.03 25.40 11.94
C PHE A 217 1.31 24.89 12.48
N GLY A 218 2.31 24.71 11.60
CA GLY A 218 3.63 24.24 12.01
C GLY A 218 4.53 25.34 12.58
N THR A 219 4.39 26.59 12.12
CA THR A 219 5.32 27.68 12.48
C THR A 219 4.63 28.90 13.12
N ILE A 220 3.58 29.44 12.49
CA ILE A 220 2.96 30.71 12.91
C ILE A 220 2.04 30.55 14.13
N ALA A 221 1.18 29.54 14.17
CA ALA A 221 0.26 29.29 15.27
C ALA A 221 0.98 28.91 16.56
N PRO A 222 2.05 28.09 16.55
CA PRO A 222 2.85 27.86 17.76
C PRO A 222 3.54 29.13 18.27
N SER A 223 4.08 29.97 17.38
CA SER A 223 4.75 31.22 17.79
C SER A 223 3.77 32.24 18.37
N LEU A 224 2.62 32.47 17.73
CA LEU A 224 1.53 33.28 18.28
C LEU A 224 0.95 32.68 19.56
N GLY A 225 0.82 31.36 19.61
CA GLY A 225 0.33 30.62 20.77
C GLY A 225 1.18 30.87 22.02
N ILE A 226 2.51 30.95 21.87
CA ILE A 226 3.41 31.33 22.97
C ILE A 226 3.09 32.74 23.48
N VAL A 227 2.96 33.72 22.58
CA VAL A 227 2.69 35.11 22.96
C VAL A 227 1.35 35.23 23.70
N VAL A 228 0.28 34.64 23.13
CA VAL A 228 -1.05 34.65 23.75
C VAL A 228 -1.05 33.93 25.09
N PHE A 229 -0.36 32.79 25.19
CA PHE A 229 -0.25 32.04 26.44
C PHE A 229 0.46 32.84 27.54
N VAL A 230 1.57 33.52 27.22
CA VAL A 230 2.29 34.39 28.15
C VAL A 230 1.41 35.55 28.63
N LEU A 231 0.67 36.19 27.71
CA LEU A 231 -0.29 37.24 28.07
C LEU A 231 -1.37 36.71 29.01
N PHE A 232 -1.95 35.55 28.70
CA PHE A 232 -3.01 34.94 29.51
C PHE A 232 -2.53 34.58 30.93
N LEU A 233 -1.33 34.01 31.07
CA LEU A 233 -0.72 33.75 32.38
C LEU A 233 -0.52 35.03 33.18
N THR A 234 -0.15 36.12 32.52
CA THR A 234 0.02 37.45 33.13
C THR A 234 -1.33 37.98 33.65
N PHE A 235 -2.41 37.83 32.89
CA PHE A 235 -3.76 38.24 33.31
C PHE A 235 -4.31 37.45 34.51
N ILE A 236 -4.00 36.15 34.61
CA ILE A 236 -4.47 35.29 35.72
C ILE A 236 -3.56 35.44 36.96
N GLY A 237 -2.45 36.18 36.85
CA GLY A 237 -1.52 36.39 37.96
C GLY A 237 -0.68 35.15 38.28
N VAL A 238 -0.52 34.23 37.32
CA VAL A 238 0.35 33.05 37.50
C VAL A 238 1.80 33.51 37.33
N PRO A 239 2.68 33.32 38.33
CA PRO A 239 4.07 33.75 38.24
C PRO A 239 4.79 32.94 37.15
N ILE A 240 5.31 33.65 36.15
CA ILE A 240 6.08 33.05 35.06
C ILE A 240 7.45 32.65 35.61
N ARG A 241 7.64 31.35 35.86
CA ARG A 241 8.92 30.78 36.30
C ARG A 241 9.61 30.10 35.12
N PHE A 242 10.92 29.92 35.22
CA PHE A 242 11.68 29.17 34.21
C PHE A 242 11.09 27.77 33.95
N SER A 243 10.59 27.10 35.00
CA SER A 243 9.98 25.77 34.88
C SER A 243 8.68 25.75 34.05
N THR A 244 7.83 26.79 34.15
CA THR A 244 6.57 26.86 33.39
C THR A 244 6.84 27.15 31.91
N LEU A 245 7.84 28.00 31.63
CA LEU A 245 8.30 28.27 30.27
C LEU A 245 8.96 27.04 29.63
N ALA A 246 9.80 26.31 30.39
CA ALA A 246 10.45 25.10 29.92
C ALA A 246 9.43 23.98 29.60
N ALA A 247 8.43 23.77 30.47
CA ALA A 247 7.38 22.79 30.22
C ALA A 247 6.55 23.11 28.96
N PHE A 248 6.23 24.38 28.74
CA PHE A 248 5.50 24.83 27.55
C PHE A 248 6.35 24.71 26.27
N LEU A 249 7.64 25.02 26.34
CA LEU A 249 8.56 24.86 25.21
C LEU A 249 8.66 23.39 24.78
N VAL A 250 8.76 22.46 25.72
CA VAL A 250 8.74 21.02 25.42
C VAL A 250 7.44 20.60 24.73
N LEU A 251 6.29 21.08 25.21
CA LEU A 251 4.99 20.82 24.58
C LEU A 251 4.96 21.32 23.13
N VAL A 252 5.43 22.55 22.88
CA VAL A 252 5.48 23.14 21.54
C VAL A 252 6.39 22.32 20.61
N VAL A 253 7.57 21.91 21.09
CA VAL A 253 8.50 21.07 20.31
C VAL A 253 7.86 19.73 19.94
N VAL A 254 7.16 19.08 20.88
CA VAL A 254 6.46 17.81 20.61
C VAL A 254 5.37 18.00 19.55
N VAL A 255 4.56 19.06 19.65
CA VAL A 255 3.54 19.38 18.65
C VAL A 255 4.18 19.66 17.28
N GLN A 256 5.27 20.41 17.23
CA GLN A 256 5.98 20.69 15.98
C GLN A 256 6.56 19.43 15.33
N LEU A 257 7.17 18.54 16.10
CA LEU A 257 7.67 17.26 15.61
C LEU A 257 6.53 16.40 15.03
N PHE A 258 5.37 16.39 15.67
CA PHE A 258 4.19 15.69 15.17
C PHE A 258 3.72 16.25 13.82
N PHE A 259 3.66 17.59 13.68
CA PHE A 259 3.32 18.23 12.40
C PHE A 259 4.35 17.89 11.31
N ILE A 260 5.64 17.97 11.59
CA ILE A 260 6.70 17.62 10.63
C ILE A 260 6.55 16.17 10.16
N ALA A 261 6.31 15.24 11.08
CA ALA A 261 6.18 13.81 10.78
C ALA A 261 4.97 13.50 9.87
N ILE A 262 3.84 14.20 10.04
CA ILE A 262 2.66 14.05 9.18
C ILE A 262 2.96 14.58 7.78
N PHE A 263 3.50 15.80 7.68
CA PHE A 263 3.72 16.47 6.40
C PHE A 263 4.83 15.81 5.58
N SER A 264 5.88 15.28 6.22
CA SER A 264 6.95 14.53 5.53
C SER A 264 6.43 13.33 4.75
N LYS A 265 5.35 12.68 5.22
CA LYS A 265 4.73 11.51 4.58
C LYS A 265 3.79 11.86 3.43
N MET A 266 3.51 13.15 3.18
CA MET A 266 2.63 13.58 2.09
C MET A 266 3.35 13.72 0.74
N ARG A 267 4.69 13.60 0.71
CA ARG A 267 5.47 13.63 -0.52
C ARG A 267 5.27 12.33 -1.30
N PRO A 268 4.78 12.35 -2.55
CA PRO A 268 4.69 11.16 -3.37
C PRO A 268 6.12 10.66 -3.65
N GLU A 269 6.34 9.37 -3.44
CA GLU A 269 7.53 8.66 -3.89
C GLU A 269 7.51 8.67 -5.43
N LEU A 270 8.48 9.31 -6.05
CA LEU A 270 8.66 9.33 -7.50
C LEU A 270 10.03 8.76 -7.80
N GLU A 271 10.04 7.54 -8.34
CA GLU A 271 11.07 7.11 -9.28
C GLU A 271 10.51 7.45 -10.67
N ILE A 272 11.15 8.42 -11.34
CA ILE A 272 10.94 8.71 -12.77
C ILE A 272 12.17 8.18 -13.50
#